data_AF-A0A662VFS2-F1
#
_entry.id   AF-A0A662VFS2-F1
#
_cell.length_a   1.000
_cell.length_b   1.000
_cell.length_c   1.000
_cell.angle_alpha   90.00
_cell.angle_beta   90.00
_cell.angle_gamma   90.00
#
_symmetry.space_group_name_H-M   'P 1'
#
loop_
_entity.id
_entity.type
_entity.pdbx_description
1 polymer ?
#
loop_
_entity_poly.entity_id
_entity_poly.type
_entity_poly.pdbx_seq_one_letter_code
_entity_poly.pdbx_strand_id
1 'polypeptide(L)'
;SMRKHTDLLSKNILRPDEFYVPLPDKSIHTIVRLVVRDFIYTSDIIDYLRRDSYYTGLPIGNINDEWLIRNTYLVEQGGLLVPAISTKALDDLVRLLNARKMMYKNVYLHHVNLAFSETIGVLLNCLKEYISYIINEMLTSPEKLKLYMSLTDFGIYGLLQRILSFGDIGALCKDNKELARQSLENLFVKRKPAWKRLDTFTFDLRRAKHIFSHRFGDIMQESIKKVISEELASTLSSKGFSEDDVRVVITSIDIYPSAGKEIVKNLVIVKVHDDKIIGRDEENLDRFAERHGLVPEALFIIYLNREKYKKLSEEDLTRARSLVSDILRDAIGGKIEEVPETS
;
A
#
# COMPACT_ATOMS: atom_id res chain seq x y z
N SER A 1 -3.31 -18.43 -6.91
CA SER A 1 -2.83 -18.50 -8.31
C SER A 1 -3.36 -17.29 -9.05
N MET A 2 -2.47 -16.43 -9.56
CA MET A 2 -2.81 -15.19 -10.27
C MET A 2 -3.81 -15.40 -11.43
N ARG A 3 -3.90 -16.61 -11.97
CA ARG A 3 -4.88 -17.01 -13.00
C ARG A 3 -6.33 -16.71 -12.60
N LYS A 4 -6.66 -16.75 -11.31
CA LYS A 4 -8.02 -16.49 -10.80
C LYS A 4 -8.35 -14.99 -10.66
N HIS A 5 -7.38 -14.11 -10.85
CA HIS A 5 -7.49 -12.67 -10.61
C HIS A 5 -7.34 -11.83 -11.89
N THR A 6 -7.41 -12.45 -13.07
CA THR A 6 -7.33 -11.75 -14.35
C THR A 6 -8.38 -12.25 -15.33
N ASP A 7 -9.07 -11.31 -15.96
CA ASP A 7 -10.01 -11.54 -17.04
C ASP A 7 -9.33 -11.61 -18.42
N LEU A 8 -8.04 -11.28 -18.50
CA LEU A 8 -7.25 -11.33 -19.74
C LEU A 8 -7.15 -12.74 -20.31
N LEU A 9 -7.17 -13.76 -19.45
CA LEU A 9 -7.29 -15.17 -19.86
C LEU A 9 -8.63 -15.44 -20.53
N SER A 10 -9.75 -15.04 -19.91
CA SER A 10 -11.08 -15.20 -20.51
C SER A 10 -11.28 -14.37 -21.78
N LYS A 11 -10.50 -13.30 -21.93
CA LYS A 11 -10.47 -12.44 -23.12
C LYS A 11 -9.48 -12.92 -24.20
N ASN A 12 -8.80 -14.06 -24.00
CA ASN A 12 -7.76 -14.58 -24.90
C ASN A 12 -6.62 -13.59 -25.19
N ILE A 13 -6.39 -12.62 -24.30
CA ILE A 13 -5.28 -11.66 -24.40
C ILE A 13 -3.99 -12.29 -23.84
N LEU A 14 -4.11 -13.11 -22.80
CA LEU A 14 -3.00 -13.91 -22.25
C LEU A 14 -3.24 -15.40 -22.49
N ARG A 15 -2.17 -16.14 -22.72
CA ARG A 15 -2.19 -17.60 -22.78
C ARG A 15 -1.84 -18.22 -21.41
N PRO A 16 -2.39 -19.40 -21.06
CA PRO A 16 -2.10 -20.05 -19.76
C PRO A 16 -0.62 -20.36 -19.49
N ASP A 17 0.18 -20.59 -20.55
CA ASP A 17 1.62 -20.85 -20.53
C ASP A 17 2.47 -19.60 -20.28
N GLU A 18 1.91 -18.40 -20.44
CA GLU A 18 2.58 -17.14 -20.11
C GLU A 18 2.64 -16.91 -18.59
N PHE A 19 1.87 -17.69 -17.81
CA PHE A 19 2.00 -17.74 -16.36
C PHE A 19 3.16 -18.65 -15.99
N TYR A 20 4.22 -18.05 -15.44
CA TYR A 20 5.36 -18.82 -14.97
C TYR A 20 4.96 -19.77 -13.82
N VAL A 21 5.39 -21.02 -13.97
CA VAL A 21 5.32 -22.10 -12.98
C VAL A 21 6.76 -22.54 -12.72
N PRO A 22 7.24 -22.51 -11.46
CA PRO A 22 8.57 -23.01 -11.14
C PRO A 22 8.61 -24.53 -11.35
N LEU A 23 9.60 -24.99 -12.10
CA LEU A 23 9.85 -26.41 -12.37
C LEU A 23 11.33 -26.71 -12.12
N PRO A 24 11.68 -27.93 -11.67
CA PRO A 24 13.08 -28.31 -11.37
C PRO A 24 14.07 -28.08 -12.51
N ASP A 25 13.64 -28.33 -13.76
CA ASP A 25 14.42 -28.11 -14.98
C ASP A 25 14.63 -26.61 -15.32
N LYS A 26 13.89 -25.71 -14.65
CA LYS A 26 13.94 -24.25 -14.81
C LYS A 26 14.57 -23.54 -13.61
N SER A 27 15.45 -24.22 -12.88
CA SER A 27 16.08 -23.72 -11.64
C SER A 27 16.71 -22.31 -11.79
N ILE A 28 17.42 -22.04 -12.89
CA ILE A 28 18.03 -20.71 -13.14
C ILE A 28 16.97 -19.61 -13.32
N HIS A 29 15.90 -19.87 -14.07
CA HIS A 29 14.81 -18.90 -14.25
C HIS A 29 14.11 -18.59 -12.92
N THR A 30 14.05 -19.57 -12.01
CA THR A 30 13.52 -19.40 -10.66
C THR A 30 14.32 -18.38 -9.87
N ILE A 31 15.65 -18.45 -9.94
CA ILE A 31 16.55 -17.52 -9.26
C ILE A 31 16.34 -16.09 -9.76
N VAL A 32 16.30 -15.86 -11.08
CA VAL A 32 16.09 -14.51 -11.65
C VAL A 32 14.79 -13.90 -11.15
N ARG A 33 13.72 -14.69 -11.10
CA ARG A 33 12.42 -14.24 -10.63
C ARG A 33 12.41 -13.92 -9.13
N LEU A 34 13.13 -14.71 -8.32
CA LEU A 34 13.33 -14.43 -6.90
C LEU A 34 14.13 -13.14 -6.70
N VAL A 35 15.21 -12.93 -7.46
CA VAL A 35 16.01 -11.70 -7.39
C VAL A 35 15.20 -10.47 -7.75
N VAL A 36 14.35 -10.53 -8.79
CA VAL A 36 13.64 -9.35 -9.29
C VAL A 36 12.35 -9.06 -8.51
N ARG A 37 11.58 -10.09 -8.10
CA ARG A 37 10.20 -9.87 -7.63
C ARG A 37 9.76 -10.71 -6.43
N ASP A 38 10.15 -11.97 -6.39
CA ASP A 38 9.45 -12.95 -5.55
C ASP A 38 10.12 -13.23 -4.19
N PHE A 39 11.33 -12.72 -3.97
CA PHE A 39 12.02 -12.90 -2.69
C PHE A 39 11.68 -11.80 -1.67
N ILE A 40 12.07 -12.01 -0.41
CA ILE A 40 11.74 -11.09 0.70
C ILE A 40 12.52 -9.77 0.64
N TYR A 41 13.67 -9.74 -0.05
CA TYR A 41 14.37 -8.54 -0.49
C TYR A 41 14.83 -8.73 -1.94
N THR A 42 14.19 -8.02 -2.85
CA THR A 42 14.51 -8.08 -4.28
C THR A 42 15.46 -6.95 -4.66
N SER A 43 16.02 -7.00 -5.86
CA SER A 43 16.77 -5.88 -6.42
C SER A 43 15.91 -4.61 -6.52
N ASP A 44 14.62 -4.75 -6.83
CA ASP A 44 13.65 -3.65 -6.81
C ASP A 44 13.52 -3.03 -5.40
N ILE A 45 13.39 -3.87 -4.37
CA ILE A 45 13.31 -3.42 -2.97
C ILE A 45 14.57 -2.68 -2.54
N ILE A 46 15.74 -3.25 -2.83
CA ILE A 46 17.02 -2.63 -2.48
C ILE A 46 17.16 -1.27 -3.18
N ASP A 47 16.85 -1.21 -4.48
CA ASP A 47 16.97 0.01 -5.27
C ASP A 47 16.02 1.10 -4.77
N TYR A 48 14.71 0.83 -4.62
CA TYR A 48 13.79 1.89 -4.21
C TYR A 48 14.08 2.36 -2.77
N LEU A 49 14.49 1.47 -1.86
CA LEU A 49 14.83 1.89 -0.50
C LEU A 49 15.99 2.87 -0.50
N ARG A 50 17.07 2.58 -1.23
CA ARG A 50 18.23 3.45 -1.33
C ARG A 50 17.91 4.75 -2.07
N ARG A 51 17.26 4.63 -3.23
CA ARG A 51 16.91 5.74 -4.12
C ARG A 51 15.97 6.72 -3.41
N ASP A 52 14.88 6.24 -2.84
CA ASP A 52 13.87 7.10 -2.24
C ASP A 52 14.39 7.69 -0.93
N SER A 53 15.17 6.94 -0.15
CA SER A 53 15.86 7.46 1.03
C SER A 53 16.77 8.62 0.68
N TYR A 54 17.52 8.52 -0.42
CA TYR A 54 18.36 9.61 -0.93
C TYR A 54 17.53 10.83 -1.35
N TYR A 55 16.52 10.65 -2.21
CA TYR A 55 15.74 11.80 -2.74
C TYR A 55 14.82 12.45 -1.71
N THR A 56 14.39 11.72 -0.67
CA THR A 56 13.61 12.28 0.44
C THR A 56 14.49 12.95 1.50
N GLY A 57 15.80 12.68 1.51
CA GLY A 57 16.72 13.13 2.57
C GLY A 57 16.52 12.40 3.91
N LEU A 58 15.69 11.36 3.95
CA LEU A 58 15.47 10.54 5.14
C LEU A 58 16.39 9.31 5.06
N PRO A 59 17.39 9.14 5.94
CA PRO A 59 18.38 8.04 5.84
C PRO A 59 17.84 6.68 6.27
N ILE A 60 16.51 6.46 6.21
CA ILE A 60 15.82 5.25 6.64
C ILE A 60 16.22 4.05 5.76
N GLY A 61 16.36 4.26 4.46
CA GLY A 61 16.71 3.22 3.48
C GLY A 61 18.21 2.97 3.33
N ASN A 62 19.06 3.55 4.18
CA ASN A 62 20.49 3.28 4.18
C ASN A 62 20.77 1.91 4.82
N ILE A 63 20.74 0.88 3.97
CA ILE A 63 20.91 -0.53 4.34
C ILE A 63 22.25 -1.06 3.81
N ASN A 64 22.79 -2.09 4.45
CA ASN A 64 24.00 -2.78 3.98
C ASN A 64 23.64 -3.91 3.00
N ASP A 65 23.13 -3.53 1.82
CA ASP A 65 22.67 -4.47 0.80
C ASP A 65 23.80 -5.35 0.26
N GLU A 66 25.03 -4.83 0.14
CA GLU A 66 26.18 -5.62 -0.27
C GLU A 66 26.48 -6.77 0.70
N TRP A 67 26.41 -6.53 2.01
CA TRP A 67 26.62 -7.57 3.01
C TRP A 67 25.53 -8.63 2.97
N LEU A 68 24.27 -8.21 2.84
CA LEU A 68 23.13 -9.12 2.65
C LEU A 68 23.33 -10.01 1.44
N ILE A 69 23.63 -9.42 0.28
CA ILE A 69 23.83 -10.17 -0.98
C ILE A 69 25.00 -11.14 -0.85
N ARG A 70 26.15 -10.71 -0.33
CA ARG A 70 27.34 -11.57 -0.14
C ARG A 70 27.08 -12.74 0.82
N ASN A 71 26.18 -12.56 1.78
CA ASN A 71 25.79 -13.58 2.75
C ASN A 71 24.50 -14.32 2.37
N THR A 72 24.05 -14.19 1.11
CA THR A 72 22.97 -14.98 0.53
C THR A 72 23.56 -16.11 -0.30
N TYR A 73 23.26 -17.35 0.08
CA TYR A 73 23.69 -18.56 -0.60
C TYR A 73 22.53 -19.17 -1.37
N LEU A 74 22.83 -19.97 -2.39
CA LEU A 74 21.83 -20.82 -3.04
C LEU A 74 22.01 -22.24 -2.54
N VAL A 75 20.93 -22.85 -2.07
CA VAL A 75 20.93 -24.25 -1.62
C VAL A 75 19.86 -25.04 -2.34
N GLU A 76 20.08 -26.33 -2.51
CA GLU A 76 19.07 -27.23 -3.05
C GLU A 76 18.02 -27.57 -1.98
N GLN A 77 16.74 -27.50 -2.35
CA GLN A 77 15.63 -27.96 -1.54
C GLN A 77 14.53 -28.50 -2.46
N GLY A 78 14.24 -29.80 -2.35
CA GLY A 78 13.18 -30.45 -3.14
C GLY A 78 13.39 -30.34 -4.66
N GLY A 79 14.65 -30.39 -5.13
CA GLY A 79 15.00 -30.26 -6.55
C GLY A 79 14.96 -28.84 -7.09
N LEU A 80 14.80 -27.82 -6.23
CA LEU A 80 14.85 -26.41 -6.58
C LEU A 80 16.01 -25.71 -5.88
N LEU A 81 16.56 -24.68 -6.52
CA LEU A 81 17.52 -23.77 -5.89
C LEU A 81 16.76 -22.67 -5.15
N VAL A 82 17.01 -22.57 -3.84
CA VAL A 82 16.38 -21.57 -2.97
C VAL A 82 17.43 -20.67 -2.32
N PRO A 83 17.16 -19.36 -2.18
CA PRO A 83 18.03 -18.46 -1.42
C PRO A 83 18.01 -18.83 0.06
N ALA A 84 19.20 -18.89 0.66
CA ALA A 84 19.43 -19.10 2.08
C ALA A 84 20.31 -18.00 2.65
N ILE A 85 19.97 -17.48 3.81
CA ILE A 85 20.66 -16.34 4.42
C ILE A 85 21.59 -16.85 5.51
N SER A 86 22.84 -16.40 5.48
CA SER A 86 23.79 -16.69 6.55
C SER A 86 23.34 -16.09 7.87
N THR A 87 23.54 -16.81 8.95
CA THR A 87 23.41 -16.29 10.33
C THR A 87 24.16 -14.96 10.55
N LYS A 88 25.22 -14.69 9.78
CA LYS A 88 26.01 -13.44 9.81
C LYS A 88 25.27 -12.18 9.31
N ALA A 89 24.16 -12.34 8.58
CA ALA A 89 23.44 -11.24 7.93
C ALA A 89 21.97 -11.11 8.37
N LEU A 90 21.57 -11.83 9.43
CA LEU A 90 20.19 -11.77 9.92
C LEU A 90 19.82 -10.38 10.45
N ASP A 91 20.75 -9.70 11.14
CA ASP A 91 20.51 -8.34 11.65
C ASP A 91 20.35 -7.33 10.50
N ASP A 92 21.11 -7.47 9.42
CA ASP A 92 20.94 -6.64 8.22
C ASP A 92 19.61 -6.92 7.51
N LEU A 93 19.13 -8.17 7.51
CA LEU A 93 17.79 -8.49 7.03
C LEU A 93 16.72 -7.77 7.88
N VAL A 94 16.84 -7.82 9.21
CA VAL A 94 15.92 -7.11 10.12
C VAL A 94 15.96 -5.61 9.86
N ARG A 95 17.15 -5.02 9.68
CA ARG A 95 17.31 -3.61 9.32
C ARG A 95 16.63 -3.26 8.00
N LEU A 96 16.78 -4.10 6.97
CA LEU A 96 16.12 -3.90 5.67
C LEU A 96 14.60 -3.94 5.78
N LEU A 97 14.06 -4.94 6.47
CA LEU A 97 12.61 -5.09 6.65
C LEU A 97 12.02 -3.94 7.46
N ASN A 98 12.74 -3.48 8.49
CA ASN A 98 12.34 -2.31 9.27
C ASN A 98 12.43 -1.02 8.44
N ALA A 99 13.49 -0.84 7.66
CA ALA A 99 13.64 0.29 6.74
C ALA A 99 12.47 0.36 5.76
N ARG A 100 12.08 -0.78 5.17
CA ARG A 100 10.89 -0.88 4.33
C ARG A 100 9.62 -0.46 5.05
N LYS A 101 9.34 -1.01 6.24
CA LYS A 101 8.19 -0.62 7.05
C LYS A 101 8.16 0.89 7.29
N MET A 102 9.29 1.46 7.68
CA MET A 102 9.41 2.90 7.98
C MET A 102 9.26 3.78 6.73
N MET A 103 9.79 3.36 5.57
CA MET A 103 9.60 4.06 4.29
C MET A 103 8.12 4.08 3.89
N TYR A 104 7.41 2.95 4.04
CA TYR A 104 5.96 2.92 3.82
C TYR A 104 5.22 3.88 4.76
N LYS A 105 5.54 3.87 6.05
CA LYS A 105 4.86 4.71 7.04
C LYS A 105 5.10 6.20 6.81
N ASN A 106 6.36 6.59 6.60
CA ASN A 106 6.78 7.98 6.66
C ASN A 106 6.80 8.67 5.29
N VAL A 107 6.93 7.91 4.20
CA VAL A 107 7.04 8.45 2.84
C VAL A 107 5.83 8.04 2.02
N TYR A 108 5.64 6.74 1.77
CA TYR A 108 4.65 6.28 0.78
C TYR A 108 3.22 6.52 1.24
N LEU A 109 2.93 6.23 2.51
CA LEU A 109 1.62 6.42 3.14
C LEU A 109 1.57 7.69 3.98
N HIS A 110 2.47 8.65 3.72
CA HIS A 110 2.41 9.94 4.39
C HIS A 110 1.06 10.60 4.11
N HIS A 111 0.39 11.07 5.16
CA HIS A 111 -0.97 11.56 5.09
C HIS A 111 -1.22 12.70 4.07
N VAL A 112 -0.21 13.53 3.79
CA VAL A 112 -0.34 14.56 2.74
C VAL A 112 -0.36 13.92 1.34
N ASN A 113 0.46 12.90 1.10
CA ASN A 113 0.51 12.18 -0.18
C ASN A 113 -0.83 11.48 -0.44
N LEU A 114 -1.33 10.77 0.58
CA LEU A 114 -2.64 10.13 0.51
C LEU A 114 -3.78 11.15 0.29
N ALA A 115 -3.76 12.30 0.98
CA ALA A 115 -4.74 13.36 0.72
C ALA A 115 -4.70 13.87 -0.73
N PHE A 116 -3.53 13.95 -1.36
CA PHE A 116 -3.39 14.29 -2.78
C PHE A 116 -3.91 13.15 -3.67
N SER A 117 -3.59 11.89 -3.36
CA SER A 117 -4.13 10.72 -4.08
C SER A 117 -5.65 10.70 -4.05
N GLU A 118 -6.27 10.97 -2.90
CA GLU A 118 -7.73 11.07 -2.77
C GLU A 118 -8.30 12.28 -3.54
N THR A 119 -7.58 13.40 -3.59
CA THR A 119 -8.00 14.59 -4.38
C THR A 119 -7.96 14.28 -5.88
N ILE A 120 -6.89 13.66 -6.35
CA ILE A 120 -6.73 13.24 -7.74
C ILE A 120 -7.73 12.12 -8.06
N GLY A 121 -8.01 11.21 -7.13
CA GLY A 121 -9.00 10.14 -7.27
C GLY A 121 -10.39 10.67 -7.63
N VAL A 122 -10.81 11.79 -7.01
CA VAL A 122 -12.06 12.48 -7.38
C VAL A 122 -12.03 12.91 -8.85
N LEU A 123 -10.94 13.54 -9.30
CA LEU A 123 -10.79 14.03 -10.67
C LEU A 123 -10.69 12.88 -11.69
N LEU A 124 -9.94 11.83 -11.38
CA LEU A 124 -9.80 10.65 -12.23
C LEU A 124 -11.12 9.90 -12.38
N ASN A 125 -11.96 9.87 -11.34
CA ASN A 125 -13.29 9.28 -11.46
C ASN A 125 -14.17 10.03 -12.47
N CYS A 126 -14.02 11.35 -12.59
CA CYS A 126 -14.68 12.14 -13.64
C CYS A 126 -14.10 11.88 -15.03
N LEU A 127 -12.83 11.48 -15.12
CA LEU A 127 -12.16 11.12 -16.38
C LEU A 127 -12.21 9.61 -16.67
N LYS A 128 -12.94 8.83 -15.87
CA LYS A 128 -12.93 7.36 -15.93
C LYS A 128 -13.26 6.83 -17.32
N GLU A 129 -14.28 7.38 -17.98
CA GLU A 129 -14.70 6.94 -19.31
C GLU A 129 -13.61 7.17 -20.37
N TYR A 130 -12.94 8.33 -20.32
CA TYR A 130 -11.81 8.65 -21.19
C TYR A 130 -10.62 7.71 -20.98
N ILE A 131 -10.25 7.45 -19.71
CA ILE A 131 -9.14 6.57 -19.36
C ILE A 131 -9.46 5.12 -19.75
N SER A 132 -10.66 4.64 -19.42
CA SER A 132 -11.11 3.29 -19.76
C SER A 132 -11.15 3.06 -21.26
N TYR A 133 -11.55 4.06 -22.06
CA TYR A 133 -11.48 3.97 -23.51
C TYR A 133 -10.05 3.73 -23.99
N ILE A 134 -9.08 4.54 -23.56
CA ILE A 134 -7.67 4.39 -23.97
C ILE A 134 -7.10 3.02 -23.55
N ILE A 135 -7.36 2.58 -22.32
CA ILE A 135 -6.90 1.28 -21.83
C ILE A 135 -7.51 0.14 -22.67
N ASN A 136 -8.80 0.21 -22.98
CA ASN A 136 -9.46 -0.80 -23.80
C ASN A 136 -8.85 -0.86 -25.20
N GLU A 137 -8.67 0.29 -25.85
CA GLU A 137 -8.04 0.36 -27.17
C GLU A 137 -6.62 -0.21 -27.17
N MET A 138 -5.82 0.09 -26.14
CA MET A 138 -4.48 -0.50 -25.99
C MET A 138 -4.53 -2.03 -25.87
N LEU A 139 -5.46 -2.57 -25.08
CA LEU A 139 -5.57 -4.01 -24.84
C LEU A 139 -6.06 -4.78 -26.07
N THR A 140 -6.95 -4.21 -26.87
CA THR A 140 -7.55 -4.88 -28.03
C THR A 140 -6.78 -4.66 -29.34
N SER A 141 -5.91 -3.67 -29.39
CA SER A 141 -5.21 -3.24 -30.61
C SER A 141 -3.74 -2.92 -30.32
N PRO A 142 -2.80 -3.87 -30.51
CA PRO A 142 -1.37 -3.65 -30.28
C PRO A 142 -0.79 -2.42 -31.02
N GLU A 143 -1.33 -2.09 -32.19
CA GLU A 143 -0.97 -0.90 -32.98
C GLU A 143 -1.38 0.43 -32.35
N LYS A 144 -2.27 0.39 -31.34
CA LYS A 144 -2.75 1.53 -30.57
C LYS A 144 -2.04 1.69 -29.23
N LEU A 145 -0.93 0.98 -28.99
CA LEU A 145 -0.08 1.18 -27.80
C LEU A 145 0.33 2.65 -27.61
N LYS A 146 0.46 3.41 -28.72
CA LYS A 146 0.70 4.86 -28.68
C LYS A 146 -0.35 5.67 -27.91
N LEU A 147 -1.59 5.19 -27.82
CA LEU A 147 -2.63 5.85 -27.02
C LEU A 147 -2.30 5.76 -25.53
N TYR A 148 -1.79 4.61 -25.08
CA TYR A 148 -1.37 4.43 -23.70
C TYR A 148 -0.22 5.38 -23.31
N MET A 149 0.65 5.73 -24.26
CA MET A 149 1.70 6.73 -24.03
C MET A 149 1.16 8.13 -23.66
N SER A 150 -0.12 8.41 -23.93
CA SER A 150 -0.78 9.64 -23.48
C SER A 150 -1.25 9.60 -22.02
N LEU A 151 -1.44 8.42 -21.45
CA LEU A 151 -1.84 8.21 -20.05
C LEU A 151 -0.63 8.30 -19.12
N THR A 152 -0.03 9.49 -19.10
CA THR A 152 1.06 9.84 -18.18
C THR A 152 0.61 10.94 -17.24
N ASP A 153 1.35 11.15 -16.16
CA ASP A 153 1.14 12.27 -15.25
C ASP A 153 1.08 13.60 -16.02
N PHE A 154 2.00 13.81 -16.97
CA PHE A 154 2.00 14.99 -17.84
C PHE A 154 0.72 15.10 -18.67
N GLY A 155 0.29 14.02 -19.32
CA GLY A 155 -0.91 14.02 -20.15
C GLY A 155 -2.18 14.31 -19.36
N ILE A 156 -2.35 13.64 -18.21
CA ILE A 156 -3.51 13.82 -17.34
C ILE A 156 -3.50 15.20 -16.68
N TYR A 157 -2.35 15.67 -16.17
CA TYR A 157 -2.25 17.02 -15.60
C TYR A 157 -2.55 18.09 -16.65
N GLY A 158 -2.03 17.95 -17.87
CA GLY A 158 -2.31 18.88 -18.97
C GLY A 158 -3.80 18.90 -19.34
N LEU A 159 -4.45 17.74 -19.39
CA LEU A 159 -5.90 17.66 -19.61
C LEU A 159 -6.68 18.37 -18.50
N LEU A 160 -6.36 18.09 -17.23
CA LEU A 160 -7.01 18.72 -16.09
C LEU A 160 -6.81 20.25 -16.08
N GLN A 161 -5.61 20.74 -16.40
CA GLN A 161 -5.36 22.18 -16.56
C GLN A 161 -6.21 22.82 -17.65
N ARG A 162 -6.37 22.15 -18.80
CA ARG A 162 -7.24 22.64 -19.88
C ARG A 162 -8.70 22.69 -19.44
N ILE A 163 -9.17 21.68 -18.71
CA ILE A 163 -10.53 21.66 -18.16
C ILE A 163 -10.73 22.81 -17.17
N LEU A 164 -9.74 23.09 -16.30
CA LEU A 164 -9.81 24.21 -15.37
C LEU A 164 -9.94 25.56 -16.10
N SER A 165 -9.19 25.75 -17.19
CA SER A 165 -9.14 27.03 -17.90
C SER A 165 -10.30 27.27 -18.88
N PHE A 166 -10.81 26.21 -19.50
CA PHE A 166 -11.72 26.33 -20.67
C PHE A 166 -12.97 25.46 -20.59
N GLY A 167 -13.10 24.62 -19.57
CA GLY A 167 -14.20 23.67 -19.46
C GLY A 167 -14.86 23.69 -18.08
N ASP A 168 -15.62 22.64 -17.80
CA ASP A 168 -16.19 22.38 -16.49
C ASP A 168 -16.04 20.90 -16.15
N ILE A 169 -15.17 20.57 -15.20
CA ILE A 169 -14.98 19.19 -14.75
C ILE A 169 -16.29 18.60 -14.21
N GLY A 170 -17.17 19.43 -13.63
CA GLY A 170 -18.47 18.99 -13.13
C GLY A 170 -19.41 18.46 -14.22
N ALA A 171 -19.18 18.81 -15.49
CA ALA A 171 -19.90 18.24 -16.63
C ALA A 171 -19.43 16.81 -16.97
N LEU A 172 -18.21 16.44 -16.57
CA LEU A 172 -17.62 15.11 -16.77
C LEU A 172 -17.84 14.18 -15.55
N CYS A 173 -18.17 14.75 -14.39
CA CYS A 173 -18.45 13.99 -13.18
C CYS A 173 -19.92 13.55 -13.10
N LYS A 174 -20.15 12.27 -12.82
CA LYS A 174 -21.49 11.74 -12.52
C LYS A 174 -21.98 12.24 -11.15
N ASP A 175 -21.13 12.06 -10.14
CA ASP A 175 -21.40 12.42 -8.74
C ASP A 175 -20.43 13.50 -8.24
N ASN A 176 -20.74 14.13 -7.10
CA ASN A 176 -19.82 15.00 -6.37
C ASN A 176 -19.19 16.15 -7.20
N LYS A 177 -19.98 16.76 -8.09
CA LYS A 177 -19.54 17.81 -9.04
C LYS A 177 -18.85 18.99 -8.36
N GLU A 178 -19.38 19.44 -7.23
CA GLU A 178 -18.81 20.58 -6.50
C GLU A 178 -17.44 20.24 -5.90
N LEU A 179 -17.32 19.06 -5.30
CA LEU A 179 -16.05 18.56 -4.78
C LEU A 179 -15.01 18.37 -5.90
N ALA A 180 -15.44 17.99 -7.11
CA ALA A 180 -14.54 17.88 -8.27
C ALA A 180 -14.03 19.25 -8.73
N ARG A 181 -14.90 20.27 -8.84
CA ARG A 181 -14.48 21.65 -9.13
C ARG A 181 -13.51 22.16 -8.06
N GLN A 182 -13.88 21.99 -6.79
CA GLN A 182 -13.05 22.33 -5.65
C GLN A 182 -11.69 21.61 -5.71
N SER A 183 -11.66 20.31 -6.03
CA SER A 183 -10.43 19.51 -6.14
C SER A 183 -9.52 19.99 -7.27
N LEU A 184 -10.09 20.42 -8.38
CA LEU A 184 -9.34 20.94 -9.52
C LEU A 184 -8.68 22.30 -9.20
N GLU A 185 -9.44 23.22 -8.59
CA GLU A 185 -8.89 24.48 -8.08
C GLU A 185 -7.82 24.25 -7.00
N ASN A 186 -8.06 23.30 -6.11
CA ASN A 186 -7.16 22.94 -5.03
C ASN A 186 -5.80 22.45 -5.55
N LEU A 187 -5.82 21.63 -6.61
CA LEU A 187 -4.62 21.07 -7.22
C LEU A 187 -3.75 22.13 -7.92
N PHE A 188 -4.37 23.03 -8.68
CA PHE A 188 -3.63 23.96 -9.55
C PHE A 188 -3.49 25.39 -9.02
N VAL A 189 -4.48 25.90 -8.29
CA VAL A 189 -4.50 27.28 -7.79
C VAL A 189 -4.05 27.32 -6.33
N LYS A 190 -4.76 26.64 -5.44
CA LYS A 190 -4.49 26.71 -3.99
C LYS A 190 -3.29 25.86 -3.57
N ARG A 191 -2.85 24.90 -4.40
CA ARG A 191 -1.74 23.97 -4.14
C ARG A 191 -1.86 23.25 -2.79
N LYS A 192 -3.08 22.82 -2.46
CA LYS A 192 -3.42 22.06 -1.25
C LYS A 192 -4.40 20.94 -1.61
N PRO A 193 -4.33 19.75 -1.00
CA PRO A 193 -5.31 18.70 -1.29
C PRO A 193 -6.71 19.11 -0.81
N ALA A 194 -7.77 18.62 -1.45
CA ALA A 194 -9.16 18.87 -1.03
C ALA A 194 -9.49 18.31 0.35
N TRP A 195 -8.67 17.37 0.80
CA TRP A 195 -8.82 16.65 2.05
C TRP A 195 -7.86 17.21 3.12
N LYS A 196 -8.36 17.32 4.35
CA LYS A 196 -7.57 17.68 5.53
C LYS A 196 -7.68 16.55 6.56
N ARG A 197 -6.54 16.05 7.01
CA ARG A 197 -6.49 14.93 7.97
C ARG A 197 -7.13 15.35 9.30
N LEU A 198 -8.07 14.53 9.78
CA LEU A 198 -8.53 14.54 11.16
C LEU A 198 -7.49 13.83 12.04
N ASP A 199 -7.24 12.54 11.75
CA ASP A 199 -6.17 11.77 12.39
C ASP A 199 -5.79 10.49 11.61
N THR A 200 -4.75 9.81 12.09
CA THR A 200 -4.34 8.46 11.70
C THR A 200 -4.37 7.54 12.91
N PHE A 201 -5.28 6.58 12.90
CA PHE A 201 -5.37 5.54 13.93
C PHE A 201 -4.56 4.32 13.47
N THR A 202 -3.62 3.90 14.31
CA THR A 202 -2.70 2.79 14.00
C THR A 202 -2.93 1.64 14.98
N PHE A 203 -3.08 0.43 14.45
CA PHE A 203 -3.25 -0.78 15.22
C PHE A 203 -2.25 -1.85 14.76
N ASP A 204 -2.01 -2.84 15.62
CA ASP A 204 -1.31 -4.05 15.20
C ASP A 204 -2.15 -4.78 14.14
N LEU A 205 -1.60 -4.96 12.94
CA LEU A 205 -2.29 -5.63 11.83
C LEU A 205 -2.73 -7.05 12.22
N ARG A 206 -2.00 -7.72 13.11
CA ARG A 206 -2.32 -9.08 13.59
C ARG A 206 -3.67 -9.13 14.30
N ARG A 207 -4.05 -8.06 15.01
CA ARG A 207 -5.35 -7.91 15.68
C ARG A 207 -6.46 -7.50 14.71
N ALA A 208 -6.13 -6.80 13.65
CA ALA A 208 -7.07 -6.34 12.63
C ALA A 208 -7.17 -7.27 11.40
N LYS A 209 -6.59 -8.48 11.45
CA LYS A 209 -6.47 -9.40 10.29
C LYS A 209 -7.80 -9.69 9.58
N HIS A 210 -8.92 -9.74 10.31
CA HIS A 210 -10.25 -9.96 9.75
C HIS A 210 -10.62 -8.87 8.74
N ILE A 211 -10.33 -7.60 9.04
CA ILE A 211 -10.60 -6.43 8.19
C ILE A 211 -9.81 -6.48 6.86
N PHE A 212 -8.69 -7.20 6.82
CA PHE A 212 -7.85 -7.36 5.62
C PHE A 212 -7.94 -8.78 5.02
N SER A 213 -8.95 -9.56 5.41
CA SER A 213 -9.11 -10.92 4.91
C SER A 213 -9.58 -10.95 3.45
N HIS A 214 -9.10 -11.91 2.66
CA HIS A 214 -9.47 -12.02 1.24
C HIS A 214 -10.98 -12.17 0.99
N ARG A 215 -11.74 -12.82 1.89
CA ARG A 215 -13.17 -13.11 1.65
C ARG A 215 -14.10 -12.03 2.20
N PHE A 216 -13.78 -11.47 3.34
CA PHE A 216 -14.67 -10.57 4.07
C PHE A 216 -14.08 -9.17 4.28
N GLY A 217 -12.80 -8.97 3.96
CA GLY A 217 -12.08 -7.74 4.21
C GLY A 217 -12.73 -6.54 3.51
N ASP A 218 -13.04 -6.65 2.23
CA ASP A 218 -13.69 -5.57 1.48
C ASP A 218 -15.06 -5.20 2.09
N ILE A 219 -15.87 -6.21 2.45
CA ILE A 219 -17.18 -6.00 3.08
C ILE A 219 -17.02 -5.29 4.43
N MET A 220 -16.06 -5.73 5.25
CA MET A 220 -15.77 -5.10 6.54
C MET A 220 -15.27 -3.67 6.37
N GLN A 221 -14.31 -3.45 5.47
CA GLN A 221 -13.77 -2.12 5.21
C GLN A 221 -14.85 -1.15 4.73
N GLU A 222 -15.68 -1.55 3.76
CA GLU A 222 -16.79 -0.70 3.30
C GLU A 222 -17.79 -0.41 4.42
N SER A 223 -18.09 -1.40 5.27
CA SER A 223 -18.97 -1.19 6.43
C SER A 223 -18.37 -0.20 7.44
N ILE A 224 -17.07 -0.35 7.77
CA ILE A 224 -16.36 0.57 8.68
C ILE A 224 -16.31 1.99 8.09
N LYS A 225 -15.97 2.13 6.81
CA LYS A 225 -15.94 3.43 6.11
C LYS A 225 -17.31 4.10 6.15
N LYS A 226 -18.38 3.33 5.88
CA LYS A 226 -19.75 3.81 5.92
C LYS A 226 -20.15 4.30 7.31
N VAL A 227 -20.00 3.48 8.35
CA VAL A 227 -20.33 3.84 9.74
C VAL A 227 -19.58 5.09 10.18
N ILE A 228 -18.26 5.16 9.95
CA ILE A 228 -17.46 6.35 10.29
C ILE A 228 -17.97 7.59 9.55
N SER A 229 -18.32 7.46 8.26
CA SER A 229 -18.76 8.60 7.45
C SER A 229 -20.12 9.11 7.88
N GLU A 230 -21.08 8.21 8.13
CA GLU A 230 -22.42 8.51 8.63
C GLU A 230 -22.38 9.19 10.01
N GLU A 231 -21.62 8.62 10.95
CA GLU A 231 -21.57 9.13 12.33
C GLU A 231 -20.81 10.46 12.43
N LEU A 232 -19.71 10.63 11.68
CA LEU A 232 -19.02 11.92 11.60
C LEU A 232 -19.87 12.99 10.92
N ALA A 233 -20.56 12.66 9.83
CA ALA A 233 -21.45 13.59 9.15
C ALA A 233 -22.60 14.02 10.05
N SER A 234 -23.22 13.09 10.79
CA SER A 234 -24.24 13.38 11.78
C SER A 234 -23.73 14.29 12.90
N THR A 235 -22.56 13.95 13.48
CA THR A 235 -21.93 14.71 14.57
C THR A 235 -21.56 16.13 14.15
N LEU A 236 -21.09 16.31 12.92
CA LEU A 236 -20.64 17.59 12.37
C LEU A 236 -21.69 18.27 11.47
N SER A 237 -22.93 17.79 11.48
CA SER A 237 -24.03 18.29 10.65
C SER A 237 -24.29 19.79 10.84
N SER A 238 -24.17 20.29 12.09
CA SER A 238 -24.28 21.71 12.42
C SER A 238 -23.22 22.59 11.74
N LYS A 239 -22.12 22.00 11.28
CA LYS A 239 -21.04 22.65 10.53
C LYS A 239 -21.18 22.44 9.01
N GLY A 240 -22.26 21.81 8.58
CA GLY A 240 -22.62 21.57 7.19
C GLY A 240 -21.92 20.37 6.55
N PHE A 241 -21.45 19.40 7.34
CA PHE A 241 -20.88 18.15 6.82
C PHE A 241 -21.97 17.19 6.33
N SER A 242 -21.71 16.51 5.21
CA SER A 242 -22.38 15.29 4.78
C SER A 242 -21.36 14.13 4.69
N GLU A 243 -21.83 12.91 4.40
CA GLU A 243 -20.96 11.74 4.21
C GLU A 243 -19.91 11.98 3.11
N ASP A 244 -20.26 12.72 2.06
CA ASP A 244 -19.34 13.08 0.96
C ASP A 244 -18.17 13.95 1.41
N ASP A 245 -18.26 14.61 2.57
CA ASP A 245 -17.19 15.40 3.16
C ASP A 245 -16.25 14.59 4.06
N VAL A 246 -16.50 13.28 4.20
CA VAL A 246 -15.65 12.36 4.96
C VAL A 246 -14.97 11.40 3.99
N ARG A 247 -13.68 11.18 4.19
CA ARG A 247 -12.94 10.12 3.50
C ARG A 247 -12.21 9.28 4.52
N VAL A 248 -12.35 7.97 4.37
CA VAL A 248 -11.79 6.96 5.25
C VAL A 248 -10.89 6.07 4.42
N VAL A 249 -9.58 6.18 4.63
CA VAL A 249 -8.58 5.33 4.00
C VAL A 249 -8.21 4.24 4.97
N ILE A 250 -8.46 2.98 4.60
CA ILE A 250 -8.07 1.80 5.38
C ILE A 250 -6.97 1.09 4.59
N THR A 251 -5.82 0.89 5.21
CA THR A 251 -4.66 0.26 4.57
C THR A 251 -3.77 -0.44 5.59
N SER A 252 -2.78 -1.20 5.13
CA SER A 252 -1.84 -1.91 5.99
C SER A 252 -0.41 -1.74 5.52
N ILE A 253 0.52 -1.86 6.47
CA ILE A 253 1.95 -1.99 6.24
C ILE A 253 2.35 -3.39 6.70
N ASP A 254 2.48 -4.30 5.74
CA ASP A 254 3.12 -5.59 5.97
C ASP A 254 4.65 -5.44 6.05
N ILE A 255 5.29 -6.26 6.87
CA ILE A 255 6.75 -6.33 6.98
C ILE A 255 7.39 -6.79 5.67
N TYR A 256 6.77 -7.78 5.03
CA TYR A 256 7.26 -8.42 3.81
C TYR A 256 6.52 -7.93 2.58
N PRO A 257 7.15 -7.97 1.39
CA PRO A 257 6.43 -7.80 0.12
C PRO A 257 5.40 -8.92 -0.06
N SER A 258 4.26 -8.62 -0.68
CA SER A 258 3.15 -9.58 -0.88
C SER A 258 3.61 -10.84 -1.63
N ALA A 259 4.44 -10.68 -2.67
CA ALA A 259 5.01 -11.81 -3.41
C ALA A 259 5.91 -12.68 -2.52
N GLY A 260 6.76 -12.06 -1.69
CA GLY A 260 7.60 -12.77 -0.74
C GLY A 260 6.79 -13.55 0.30
N LYS A 261 5.72 -12.96 0.83
CA LYS A 261 4.84 -13.61 1.82
C LYS A 261 4.12 -14.85 1.27
N GLU A 262 3.71 -14.83 0.00
CA GLU A 262 3.02 -15.98 -0.62
C GLU A 262 3.98 -17.12 -0.98
N ILE A 263 5.22 -16.78 -1.36
CA ILE A 263 6.18 -17.72 -1.94
C ILE A 263 7.16 -18.24 -0.89
N VAL A 264 7.69 -17.36 -0.07
CA VAL A 264 8.67 -17.68 0.98
C VAL A 264 7.93 -17.81 2.30
N LYS A 265 7.54 -19.02 2.69
CA LYS A 265 6.93 -19.25 4.00
C LYS A 265 7.95 -19.37 5.12
N ASN A 266 9.06 -20.03 4.81
CA ASN A 266 10.18 -20.25 5.72
C ASN A 266 11.42 -19.60 5.14
N LEU A 267 12.15 -18.90 5.99
CA LEU A 267 13.49 -18.45 5.71
C LEU A 267 14.46 -19.61 5.91
N VAL A 268 15.22 -19.95 4.88
CA VAL A 268 16.32 -20.90 5.01
C VAL A 268 17.52 -20.16 5.57
N ILE A 269 18.01 -20.59 6.72
CA ILE A 269 19.12 -19.97 7.44
C ILE A 269 20.31 -20.92 7.40
N VAL A 270 21.48 -20.43 7.01
CA VAL A 270 22.71 -21.24 6.92
C VAL A 270 23.78 -20.77 7.90
N LYS A 271 24.51 -21.73 8.47
CA LYS A 271 25.76 -21.48 9.19
C LYS A 271 26.90 -21.70 8.24
N VAL A 272 27.81 -20.73 8.18
CA VAL A 272 28.92 -20.73 7.22
C VAL A 272 30.25 -20.62 7.95
N HIS A 273 31.19 -21.51 7.61
CA HIS A 273 32.57 -21.49 8.05
C HIS A 273 33.48 -21.56 6.82
N ASP A 274 34.39 -20.60 6.66
CA ASP A 274 35.26 -20.45 5.48
C ASP A 274 34.50 -20.60 4.14
N ASP A 275 33.41 -19.85 3.99
CA ASP A 275 32.50 -19.84 2.84
C ASP A 275 31.82 -21.17 2.51
N LYS A 276 31.98 -22.19 3.36
CA LYS A 276 31.28 -23.47 3.26
C LYS A 276 30.09 -23.52 4.21
N ILE A 277 28.96 -23.99 3.71
CA ILE A 277 27.77 -24.23 4.52
C ILE A 277 28.02 -25.46 5.40
N ILE A 278 28.02 -25.25 6.72
CA ILE A 278 28.24 -26.30 7.73
C ILE A 278 26.96 -26.68 8.48
N GLY A 279 25.89 -25.91 8.31
CA GLY A 279 24.61 -26.17 8.95
C GLY A 279 23.49 -25.40 8.28
N ARG A 280 22.28 -25.92 8.42
CA ARG A 280 21.06 -25.38 7.83
C ARG A 280 19.92 -25.49 8.82
N ASP A 281 19.11 -24.44 8.88
CA ASP A 281 17.88 -24.36 9.67
C ASP A 281 16.79 -23.67 8.83
N GLU A 282 15.54 -23.79 9.27
CA GLU A 282 14.40 -23.12 8.66
C GLU A 282 13.54 -22.46 9.73
N GLU A 283 13.25 -21.18 9.52
CA GLU A 283 12.39 -20.41 10.42
C GLU A 283 11.21 -19.83 9.66
N ASN A 284 10.00 -20.00 10.20
CA ASN A 284 8.82 -19.36 9.64
C ASN A 284 8.99 -17.82 9.67
N LEU A 285 8.66 -17.14 8.57
CA LEU A 285 8.85 -15.69 8.47
C LEU A 285 8.10 -14.92 9.55
N ASP A 286 6.83 -15.22 9.81
CA ASP A 286 6.04 -14.48 10.81
C ASP A 286 6.66 -14.63 12.21
N ARG A 287 7.18 -15.82 12.54
CA ARG A 287 7.90 -16.07 13.80
C ARG A 287 9.22 -15.30 13.85
N PHE A 288 9.97 -15.24 12.75
CA PHE A 288 11.19 -14.44 12.63
C PHE A 288 10.87 -12.95 12.87
N ALA A 289 9.84 -12.40 12.22
CA ALA A 289 9.42 -11.01 12.43
C ALA A 289 9.06 -10.74 13.89
N GLU A 290 8.25 -11.60 14.49
CA GLU A 290 7.79 -11.45 15.87
C GLU A 290 8.97 -11.45 16.86
N ARG A 291 9.90 -12.40 16.72
CA ARG A 291 11.10 -12.48 17.54
C ARG A 291 11.98 -11.22 17.47
N HIS A 292 11.98 -10.55 16.32
CA HIS A 292 12.76 -9.34 16.07
C HIS A 292 11.95 -8.04 16.23
N GLY A 293 10.74 -8.10 16.79
CA GLY A 293 9.91 -6.92 17.05
C GLY A 293 9.37 -6.22 15.78
N LEU A 294 9.37 -6.90 14.64
CA LEU A 294 8.83 -6.39 13.38
C LEU A 294 7.30 -6.51 13.39
N VAL A 295 6.63 -5.51 13.96
CA VAL A 295 5.16 -5.49 14.06
C VAL A 295 4.53 -4.84 12.80
N PRO A 296 3.71 -5.57 12.03
CA PRO A 296 2.95 -4.99 10.92
C PRO A 296 1.83 -4.07 11.42
N GLU A 297 1.48 -3.06 10.65
CA GLU A 297 0.56 -1.99 11.08
C GLU A 297 -0.71 -1.96 10.21
N ALA A 298 -1.87 -1.83 10.85
CA ALA A 298 -3.13 -1.45 10.20
C ALA A 298 -3.34 0.05 10.42
N LEU A 299 -3.63 0.78 9.35
CA LEU A 299 -3.80 2.23 9.35
C LEU A 299 -5.23 2.58 8.94
N PHE A 300 -5.88 3.40 9.74
CA PHE A 300 -7.18 4.00 9.47
C PHE A 300 -6.99 5.52 9.48
N ILE A 301 -7.06 6.13 8.29
CA ILE A 301 -6.73 7.53 8.11
C ILE A 301 -8.00 8.27 7.70
N ILE A 302 -8.38 9.22 8.54
CA ILE A 302 -9.63 9.96 8.37
C ILE A 302 -9.30 11.35 7.85
N TYR A 303 -9.96 11.70 6.76
CA TYR A 303 -9.94 13.04 6.20
C TYR A 303 -11.34 13.64 6.20
N LEU A 304 -11.34 14.96 6.32
CA LEU A 304 -12.51 15.81 6.24
C LEU A 304 -12.32 16.80 5.08
N ASN A 305 -13.42 17.25 4.47
CA ASN A 305 -13.38 18.31 3.46
C ASN A 305 -12.62 19.53 4.03
N ARG A 306 -11.58 19.97 3.34
CA ARG A 306 -10.66 21.01 3.83
C ARG A 306 -11.35 22.35 4.12
N GLU A 307 -12.32 22.75 3.31
CA GLU A 307 -12.97 24.06 3.50
C GLU A 307 -13.95 24.04 4.67
N LYS A 308 -14.62 22.90 4.89
CA LYS A 308 -15.49 22.72 6.08
C LYS A 308 -14.67 22.49 7.35
N TYR A 309 -13.54 21.79 7.25
CA TYR A 309 -12.61 21.56 8.36
C TYR A 309 -12.14 22.87 9.02
N LYS A 310 -11.91 23.93 8.24
CA LYS A 310 -11.49 25.25 8.76
C LYS A 310 -12.49 25.88 9.74
N LYS A 311 -13.74 25.43 9.73
CA LYS A 311 -14.83 25.94 10.58
C LYS A 311 -14.96 25.17 11.91
N LEU A 312 -14.18 24.10 12.09
CA LEU A 312 -14.23 23.25 13.27
C LEU A 312 -13.40 23.87 14.40
N SER A 313 -13.94 23.79 15.61
CA SER A 313 -13.23 24.08 16.85
C SER A 313 -12.40 22.89 17.32
N GLU A 314 -11.50 23.09 18.29
CA GLU A 314 -10.76 21.98 18.91
C GLU A 314 -11.68 21.00 19.65
N GLU A 315 -12.81 21.47 20.18
CA GLU A 315 -13.83 20.61 20.79
C GLU A 315 -14.49 19.70 19.75
N ASP A 316 -14.86 20.26 18.58
CA ASP A 316 -15.41 19.49 17.46
C ASP A 316 -14.42 18.40 17.01
N LEU A 317 -13.14 18.76 16.88
CA LEU A 317 -12.08 17.84 16.46
C LEU A 317 -11.85 16.73 17.50
N THR A 318 -11.84 17.08 18.78
CA THR A 318 -11.65 16.12 19.88
C THR A 318 -12.80 15.11 19.92
N ARG A 319 -14.05 15.60 19.82
CA ARG A 319 -15.23 14.75 19.75
C ARG A 319 -15.21 13.82 18.55
N ALA A 320 -14.86 14.34 17.37
CA ALA A 320 -14.74 13.55 16.14
C ALA A 320 -13.66 12.45 16.24
N ARG A 321 -12.49 12.75 16.86
CA ARG A 321 -11.43 11.76 17.08
C ARG A 321 -11.87 10.65 18.05
N SER A 322 -12.54 11.02 19.15
CA SER A 322 -13.05 10.05 20.12
C SER A 322 -14.05 9.10 19.46
N LEU A 323 -15.00 9.65 18.70
CA LEU A 323 -16.00 8.87 17.98
C LEU A 323 -15.38 7.82 17.07
N VAL A 324 -14.40 8.22 16.24
CA VAL A 324 -13.69 7.27 15.36
C VAL A 324 -12.91 6.23 16.17
N SER A 325 -12.23 6.65 17.24
CA SER A 325 -11.50 5.73 18.11
C SER A 325 -12.42 4.65 18.66
N ASP A 326 -13.62 5.02 19.12
CA ASP A 326 -14.59 4.09 19.69
C ASP A 326 -15.11 3.11 18.63
N ILE A 327 -15.51 3.60 17.45
CA ILE A 327 -15.93 2.76 16.32
C ILE A 327 -14.83 1.75 15.94
N LEU A 328 -13.57 2.19 15.85
CA LEU A 328 -12.45 1.32 15.48
C LEU A 328 -12.11 0.30 16.56
N ARG A 329 -12.22 0.66 17.85
CA ARG A 329 -12.04 -0.28 18.96
C ARG A 329 -13.10 -1.37 18.95
N ASP A 330 -14.34 -1.00 18.65
CA ASP A 330 -15.43 -1.97 18.50
C ASP A 330 -15.21 -2.89 17.29
N ALA A 331 -14.78 -2.34 16.15
CA ALA A 331 -14.55 -3.10 14.93
C ALA A 331 -13.34 -4.07 15.00
N ILE A 332 -12.26 -3.68 15.68
CA ILE A 332 -11.03 -4.50 15.79
C ILE A 332 -11.10 -5.46 16.98
N GLY A 333 -11.93 -5.13 17.99
CA GLY A 333 -12.02 -5.84 19.26
C GLY A 333 -11.15 -5.16 20.32
N GLY A 334 -11.81 -4.48 21.27
CA GLY A 334 -11.14 -3.78 22.35
C GLY A 334 -11.93 -3.69 23.65
N LYS A 335 -11.73 -4.66 24.54
CA LYS A 335 -11.30 -4.44 25.93
C LYS A 335 -10.51 -5.65 26.39
N ILE A 336 -9.22 -5.48 26.67
CA ILE A 336 -8.57 -6.21 27.76
C ILE A 336 -8.03 -5.09 28.63
N GLU A 337 -8.51 -5.02 29.87
CA GLU A 337 -7.88 -4.21 30.91
C GLU A 337 -6.40 -4.58 30.93
N GLU A 338 -5.52 -3.61 30.70
CA GLU A 338 -4.13 -3.78 31.13
C GLU A 338 -4.21 -4.03 32.64
N VAL A 339 -4.03 -5.30 33.04
CA VAL A 339 -3.84 -5.63 34.45
C VAL A 339 -2.63 -4.79 34.88
N PRO A 340 -2.78 -3.90 35.87
CA PRO A 340 -1.69 -3.03 36.27
C PRO A 340 -0.50 -3.91 36.62
N GLU A 341 0.66 -3.58 36.06
CA GLU A 341 1.93 -4.21 36.40
C GLU A 341 2.05 -4.22 37.93
N THR A 342 1.94 -5.40 38.52
CA THR A 342 2.28 -5.58 39.92
C THR A 342 3.80 -5.52 39.98
N SER A 343 4.27 -4.50 40.71
CA SER A 343 5.69 -4.19 40.94
C SER A 343 6.44 -5.32 41.63
#